data_AF-A0A9E5HSL6-F1
#
_entry.id   AF-A0A9E5HSL6-F1
#
_cell.length_a   1.000
_cell.length_b   1.000
_cell.length_c   1.000
_cell.angle_alpha   90.00
_cell.angle_beta   90.00
_cell.angle_gamma   90.00
#
_symmetry.space_group_name_H-M   'P 1'
#
loop_
_entity.id
_entity.type
_entity.pdbx_description
1 polymer ?
#
loop_
_entity_poly.entity_id
_entity_poly.type
_entity_poly.pdbx_seq_one_letter_code
_entity_poly.pdbx_strand_id
1 'polypeptide(L)' 'MRVVSLDHLVITVQDIPQAIKFYVEILGMQEVTFGDNRKALAYGQQKINL' A
#
# COMPACT_ATOMS: atom_id res chain seq x y z
N MET A 1 -24.74 -12.89 -5.84
CA MET A 1 -23.55 -12.33 -5.16
C MET A 1 -22.92 -11.32 -6.12
N ARG A 2 -22.67 -10.08 -5.69
CA ARG A 2 -22.08 -9.01 -6.51
C ARG A 2 -20.85 -8.45 -5.82
N VAL A 3 -19.72 -8.41 -6.53
CA VAL A 3 -18.50 -7.73 -6.07
C VAL A 3 -18.64 -6.24 -6.33
N VAL A 4 -18.29 -5.40 -5.34
CA VAL A 4 -18.44 -3.93 -5.41
C VAL A 4 -17.12 -3.26 -5.77
N SER A 5 -16.04 -3.63 -5.09
CA SER A 5 -14.70 -3.07 -5.30
C SER A 5 -13.62 -3.97 -4.71
N LEU A 6 -12.37 -3.68 -5.06
CA LEU A 6 -11.20 -4.20 -4.36
C LEU A 6 -10.85 -3.25 -3.22
N ASP A 7 -10.79 -3.76 -1.99
CA ASP A 7 -10.42 -2.98 -0.80
C ASP A 7 -8.90 -2.76 -0.73
N HIS A 8 -8.14 -3.84 -0.91
CA HIS A 8 -6.68 -3.81 -0.96
C HIS A 8 -6.13 -5.03 -1.70
N LEU A 9 -4.84 -4.94 -2.00
CA LEU A 9 -4.03 -6.06 -2.47
C LEU A 9 -2.70 -6.09 -1.70
N VAL A 10 -2.02 -7.22 -1.76
CA VAL A 10 -0.68 -7.39 -1.20
C VAL A 10 0.29 -7.63 -2.35
N ILE A 11 1.40 -6.90 -2.36
CA ILE A 11 2.49 -7.15 -3.30
C ILE A 11 3.75 -7.47 -2.53
N THR A 12 4.44 -8.53 -2.94
CA THR A 12 5.77 -8.82 -2.44
C THR A 12 6.77 -7.99 -3.22
N VAL A 13 7.58 -7.21 -2.50
CA VAL A 13 8.63 -6.36 -3.09
C VAL A 13 10.00 -6.85 -2.65
N GLN A 14 11.01 -6.54 -3.46
CA GLN A 14 12.39 -6.90 -3.14
C GLN A 14 12.95 -6.10 -1.95
N ASP A 15 12.58 -4.82 -1.86
CA ASP A 15 13.04 -3.89 -0.82
C ASP A 15 11.89 -2.95 -0.42
N ILE A 16 11.48 -3.03 0.86
CA ILE A 16 10.34 -2.25 1.38
C ILE A 16 10.65 -0.73 1.37
N PRO A 17 11.78 -0.24 1.91
CA PRO A 17 12.11 1.19 1.87
C PRO A 17 12.10 1.79 0.46
N GLN A 18 12.68 1.11 -0.53
CA GLN A 18 12.70 1.59 -1.91
C GLN A 18 11.29 1.61 -2.53
N ALA A 19 10.47 0.60 -2.26
CA ALA A 19 9.09 0.58 -2.70
C ALA A 19 8.30 1.76 -2.09
N ILE A 20 8.41 1.98 -0.77
CA ILE A 20 7.75 3.10 -0.10
C ILE A 20 8.18 4.42 -0.74
N LYS A 21 9.48 4.63 -0.95
CA LYS A 21 10.00 5.84 -1.59
C LYS A 21 9.37 6.07 -2.96
N PHE A 22 9.32 5.04 -3.82
CA PHE A 22 8.71 5.13 -5.14
C PHE A 22 7.23 5.50 -5.06
N TYR A 23 6.44 4.77 -4.27
CA TYR A 23 5.00 4.98 -4.20
C TYR A 23 4.61 6.30 -3.51
N VAL A 24 5.40 6.76 -2.55
CA VAL A 24 5.15 8.04 -1.86
C VAL A 24 5.64 9.23 -2.68
N GLU A 25 6.90 9.23 -3.13
CA GLU A 25 7.49 10.41 -3.77
C GLU A 25 7.04 10.59 -5.23
N ILE A 26 6.87 9.50 -5.97
CA ILE A 26 6.55 9.59 -7.41
C ILE A 26 5.04 9.51 -7.64
N LEU A 27 4.36 8.61 -6.92
CA LEU A 27 2.92 8.39 -7.10
C LEU A 27 2.04 9.14 -6.09
N GLY A 28 2.64 9.80 -5.09
CA GLY A 28 1.90 10.60 -4.12
C GLY A 28 1.02 9.78 -3.17
N MET A 29 1.31 8.50 -2.97
CA MET A 29 0.62 7.67 -1.98
C MET A 29 1.05 8.05 -0.56
N GLN A 30 0.26 7.64 0.42
CA GLN A 30 0.59 7.86 1.84
C GLN A 30 1.08 6.57 2.49
N GLU A 31 2.25 6.61 3.11
CA GLU A 31 2.74 5.51 3.95
C GLU A 31 1.87 5.39 5.22
N VAL A 32 1.40 4.18 5.49
CA VAL A 32 0.67 3.83 6.70
C VAL A 32 1.37 2.67 7.38
N THR A 33 1.59 2.78 8.69
CA THR A 33 2.12 1.69 9.52
C THR A 33 1.02 1.15 10.43
N PHE A 34 0.85 -0.17 10.49
CA PHE A 34 -0.23 -0.80 11.26
C PHE A 34 0.16 -2.18 11.83
N GLY A 35 -0.47 -2.57 12.94
CA GLY A 35 -0.13 -3.82 13.65
C GLY A 35 1.34 -3.87 14.07
N ASP A 36 1.97 -5.05 13.95
CA ASP A 36 3.41 -5.27 14.18
C ASP A 36 4.29 -4.67 13.08
N ASN A 37 4.29 -3.34 12.97
CA ASN A 37 5.14 -2.57 12.05
C ASN A 37 4.96 -2.94 10.56
N ARG A 38 3.78 -3.44 10.16
CA ARG A 38 3.48 -3.72 8.75
C ARG A 38 3.27 -2.42 7.99
N LYS A 39 3.72 -2.39 6.74
CA LYS A 39 3.67 -1.21 5.88
C LYS A 39 2.56 -1.34 4.84
N ALA A 40 1.84 -0.25 4.65
CA ALA A 40 0.88 -0.10 3.57
C ALA A 40 1.01 1.27 2.91
N LEU A 41 0.53 1.35 1.68
CA LEU A 41 0.49 2.55 0.87
C LEU A 41 -0.98 2.85 0.56
N ALA A 42 -1.51 3.93 1.13
CA ALA A 42 -2.88 4.36 0.94
C ALA A 42 -3.01 5.33 -0.23
N TYR A 43 -4.09 5.18 -1.00
CA TYR A 43 -4.47 6.12 -2.05
C TYR A 43 -5.98 6.15 -2.20
N GLY A 44 -6.58 7.32 -1.96
CA GLY A 44 -8.03 7.44 -1.89
C GLY A 44 -8.63 6.54 -0.80
N GLN A 45 -9.47 5.59 -1.20
CA GLN A 45 -10.16 4.66 -0.30
C GLN A 45 -9.58 3.23 -0.32
N GLN A 46 -8.50 3.00 -1.06
CA GLN A 46 -7.83 1.70 -1.16
C GLN A 46 -6.41 1.76 -0.62
N LYS A 47 -5.82 0.58 -0.41
CA LYS A 47 -4.41 0.46 -0.03
C LYS A 47 -3.70 -0.72 -0.69
N ILE A 48 -2.38 -0.63 -0.74
CA ILE A 48 -1.47 -1.71 -1.09
C ILE A 48 -0.69 -2.07 0.17
N ASN A 49 -0.74 -3.32 0.60
CA ASN A 49 0.13 -3.80 1.67
C ASN A 49 1.44 -4.30 1.05
N LEU A 50 2.55 -3.97 1.71
CA LEU A 50 3.91 -4.40 1.37
C LEU A 50 4.42 -5.45 2.35
#